data_AF-A0AAW4B9A7-F1
#
_entry.id   AF-A0AAW4B9A7-F1
#
_cell.length_a   1.000
_cell.length_b   1.000
_cell.length_c   1.000
_cell.angle_alpha   90.00
_cell.angle_beta   90.00
_cell.angle_gamma   90.00
#
_symmetry.space_group_name_H-M   'P 1'
#
loop_
_entity.id
_entity.type
_entity.pdbx_description
1 polymer ?
#
loop_
_entity_poly.entity_id
_entity_poly.type
_entity_poly.pdbx_seq_one_letter_code
_entity_poly.pdbx_strand_id
1 'polypeptide(L)'
;MLEPLKNAALHPEQLKQNLDKFMHKIQELTKILHIDLSTNQADHIALRINDRKLASLAHAAWLEEGREISSAQINGRPIIVIEFTVPLSANSWSIECLELPYPAEGKIYPEQSWEHVEFVVPSEAQTAQAYLQDILSVYPRLKECWTTLDTQGVQVKLSSPKGEGERLHNPTVAFKWQGVCIKLHPHSLKEIVKSEQR
;
A
#
# COMPACT_ATOMS: atom_id res chain seq x y z
N MET A 1 -7.83 -14.15 23.24
CA MET A 1 -6.53 -14.01 22.51
C MET A 1 -6.36 -12.66 21.80
N LEU A 2 -7.41 -11.85 21.60
CA LEU A 2 -7.35 -10.58 20.87
C LEU A 2 -7.05 -9.34 21.74
N GLU A 3 -7.04 -9.48 23.07
CA GLU A 3 -6.76 -8.37 24.00
C GLU A 3 -5.47 -7.58 23.69
N PRO A 4 -4.34 -8.24 23.33
CA PRO A 4 -3.14 -7.51 22.94
C PRO A 4 -3.32 -6.61 21.71
N LEU A 5 -4.13 -7.03 20.73
CA LEU A 5 -4.45 -6.21 19.56
C LEU A 5 -5.30 -5.00 19.95
N LYS A 6 -6.31 -5.22 20.81
CA LYS A 6 -7.20 -4.16 21.28
C LYS A 6 -6.43 -3.08 22.04
N ASN A 7 -5.53 -3.50 22.92
CA ASN A 7 -4.66 -2.60 23.68
C ASN A 7 -3.68 -1.83 22.79
N ALA A 8 -3.22 -2.44 21.70
CA ALA A 8 -2.36 -1.78 20.71
C ALA A 8 -3.14 -0.97 19.66
N ALA A 9 -4.47 -0.95 19.72
CA ALA A 9 -5.35 -0.37 18.69
C ALA A 9 -5.16 -0.97 17.27
N LEU A 10 -4.75 -2.23 17.19
CA LEU A 10 -4.45 -2.98 15.96
C LEU A 10 -5.50 -4.04 15.63
N HIS A 11 -6.62 -4.08 16.36
CA HIS A 11 -7.73 -4.96 16.02
C HIS A 11 -8.39 -4.50 14.70
N PRO A 12 -8.83 -5.41 13.80
CA PRO A 12 -9.46 -5.04 12.53
C PRO A 12 -10.58 -4.01 12.67
N GLU A 13 -11.45 -4.16 13.67
CA GLU A 13 -12.51 -3.18 13.97
C GLU A 13 -11.98 -1.77 14.26
N GLN A 14 -10.92 -1.65 15.09
CA GLN A 14 -10.32 -0.34 15.41
C GLN A 14 -9.57 0.26 14.22
N LEU A 15 -8.93 -0.58 13.41
CA LEU A 15 -8.27 -0.15 12.18
C LEU A 15 -9.31 0.37 11.18
N LYS A 16 -10.43 -0.34 10.99
CA LYS A 16 -11.55 0.13 10.16
C LYS A 16 -12.14 1.45 10.64
N GLN A 17 -12.29 1.64 11.95
CA GLN A 17 -12.74 2.93 12.53
C GLN A 17 -11.77 4.10 12.22
N ASN A 18 -10.47 3.81 12.07
CA ASN A 18 -9.46 4.80 11.71
C ASN A 18 -9.27 4.99 10.20
N LEU A 19 -9.97 4.20 9.37
CA LEU A 19 -9.78 4.18 7.91
C LEU A 19 -10.07 5.56 7.28
N ASP A 20 -11.21 6.17 7.59
CA ASP A 20 -11.59 7.46 7.00
C ASP A 20 -10.58 8.56 7.31
N LYS A 21 -10.07 8.59 8.55
CA LYS A 21 -9.02 9.54 8.96
C LYS A 21 -7.73 9.34 8.17
N PHE A 22 -7.34 8.09 7.95
CA PHE A 22 -6.16 7.78 7.14
C PHE A 22 -6.37 8.15 5.67
N MET A 23 -7.52 7.80 5.09
CA MET A 23 -7.85 8.10 3.71
C MET A 23 -8.04 9.60 3.45
N HIS A 24 -8.42 10.38 4.46
CA HIS A 24 -8.40 11.85 4.35
C HIS A 24 -6.98 12.39 4.15
N LYS A 25 -5.99 11.87 4.90
CA LYS A 25 -4.57 12.24 4.70
C LYS A 25 -4.07 11.83 3.30
N ILE A 26 -4.53 10.68 2.80
CA ILE A 26 -4.26 10.26 1.42
C ILE A 26 -4.83 11.29 0.42
N GLN A 27 -6.07 11.75 0.61
CA GLN A 27 -6.66 12.81 -0.22
C GLN A 27 -5.95 14.16 -0.10
N GLU A 28 -5.37 14.50 1.05
CA GLU A 28 -4.52 15.70 1.16
C GLU A 28 -3.27 15.57 0.31
N LEU A 29 -2.63 14.39 0.35
CA LEU A 29 -1.46 14.13 -0.48
C LEU A 29 -1.81 14.17 -1.99
N THR A 30 -2.95 13.64 -2.42
CA THR A 30 -3.34 13.75 -3.84
C THR A 30 -3.50 15.20 -4.30
N LYS A 31 -4.00 16.09 -3.44
CA LYS A 31 -4.11 17.53 -3.73
C LYS A 31 -2.75 18.18 -3.91
N ILE A 32 -1.78 17.86 -3.05
CA ILE A 32 -0.39 18.36 -3.13
C ILE A 32 0.27 17.88 -4.43
N LEU A 33 0.06 16.60 -4.77
CA LEU A 33 0.58 16.00 -6.00
C LEU A 33 -0.16 16.46 -7.26
N HIS A 34 -1.30 17.15 -7.12
CA HIS A 34 -2.21 17.50 -8.21
C HIS A 34 -2.61 16.29 -9.08
N ILE A 35 -2.84 15.14 -8.45
CA ILE A 35 -3.34 13.92 -9.10
C ILE A 35 -4.80 13.66 -8.71
N ASP A 36 -5.61 13.23 -9.67
CA ASP A 36 -6.95 12.73 -9.43
C ASP A 36 -6.95 11.21 -9.53
N LEU A 37 -7.19 10.55 -8.40
CA LEU A 37 -7.25 9.09 -8.29
C LEU A 37 -8.69 8.58 -8.09
N SER A 38 -9.71 9.44 -8.23
CA SER A 38 -11.10 9.09 -7.92
C SER A 38 -11.65 7.94 -8.75
N THR A 39 -11.12 7.74 -9.96
CA THR A 39 -11.50 6.65 -10.90
C THR A 39 -10.50 5.49 -10.92
N ASN A 40 -9.34 5.65 -10.27
CA ASN A 40 -8.34 4.59 -10.18
C ASN A 40 -8.77 3.53 -9.17
N GLN A 41 -8.41 2.28 -9.46
CA GLN A 41 -8.54 1.20 -8.49
C GLN A 41 -7.61 1.48 -7.32
N ALA A 42 -8.18 1.60 -6.12
CA ALA A 42 -7.42 1.53 -4.87
C ALA A 42 -7.13 0.05 -4.60
N ASP A 43 -5.99 -0.42 -5.08
CA ASP A 43 -5.68 -1.84 -5.16
C ASP A 43 -5.63 -2.50 -3.78
N HIS A 44 -4.74 -1.98 -2.94
CA HIS A 44 -4.55 -2.50 -1.60
C HIS A 44 -4.13 -1.41 -0.61
N ILE A 45 -4.43 -1.66 0.66
CA ILE A 45 -3.99 -0.85 1.79
C ILE A 45 -3.01 -1.67 2.63
N ALA A 46 -2.01 -1.01 3.21
CA ALA A 46 -0.96 -1.69 3.93
C ALA A 46 -0.83 -1.25 5.38
N LEU A 47 -0.57 -2.24 6.25
CA LEU A 47 -0.29 -2.04 7.66
C LEU A 47 1.21 -2.01 7.96
N ARG A 48 1.57 -1.32 9.04
CA ARG A 48 2.85 -1.50 9.72
C ARG A 48 2.63 -1.91 11.16
N ILE A 49 3.23 -3.02 11.54
CA ILE A 49 3.28 -3.51 12.91
C ILE A 49 4.76 -3.80 13.21
N ASN A 50 5.24 -3.35 14.36
CA ASN A 50 6.64 -3.44 14.79
C ASN A 50 6.90 -4.72 15.60
N ASP A 51 5.88 -5.26 16.28
CA ASP A 51 6.00 -6.49 17.06
C ASP A 51 5.54 -7.72 16.28
N ARG A 52 6.37 -8.77 16.24
CA ARG A 52 6.11 -9.98 15.45
C ARG A 52 4.92 -10.77 15.96
N LYS A 53 4.69 -10.78 17.28
CA LYS A 53 3.55 -11.48 17.89
C LYS A 53 2.25 -10.73 17.60
N LEU A 54 2.24 -9.40 17.69
CA LEU A 54 1.11 -8.57 17.27
C LEU A 54 0.82 -8.73 15.78
N ALA A 55 1.84 -8.77 14.91
CA ALA A 55 1.63 -9.02 13.48
C ALA A 55 0.98 -10.39 13.24
N SER A 56 1.41 -11.44 13.95
CA SER A 56 0.79 -12.76 13.86
C SER A 56 -0.65 -12.80 14.38
N LEU A 57 -0.95 -12.07 15.45
CA LEU A 57 -2.32 -11.97 15.96
C LEU A 57 -3.20 -11.18 14.98
N ALA A 58 -2.70 -10.07 14.43
CA ALA A 58 -3.41 -9.26 13.46
C ALA A 58 -3.68 -10.05 12.18
N HIS A 59 -2.71 -10.84 11.71
CA HIS A 59 -2.89 -11.76 10.60
C HIS A 59 -4.07 -12.71 10.88
N ALA A 60 -4.06 -13.44 12.00
CA ALA A 60 -5.15 -14.36 12.34
C ALA A 60 -6.52 -13.65 12.42
N ALA A 61 -6.57 -12.43 12.98
CA ALA A 61 -7.81 -11.66 13.07
C ALA A 61 -8.32 -11.21 11.68
N TRP A 62 -7.44 -10.81 10.77
CA TRP A 62 -7.83 -10.41 9.41
C TRP A 62 -8.28 -11.59 8.54
N LEU A 63 -7.85 -12.82 8.84
CA LEU A 63 -8.36 -14.04 8.19
C LEU A 63 -9.82 -14.35 8.56
N GLU A 64 -10.38 -13.74 9.61
CA GLU A 64 -11.82 -13.82 9.89
C GLU A 64 -12.64 -12.94 8.93
N GLU A 65 -12.00 -11.96 8.27
CA GLU A 65 -12.64 -11.00 7.37
C GLU A 65 -12.21 -11.16 5.90
N GLY A 66 -11.40 -12.17 5.59
CA GLY A 66 -10.81 -12.34 4.26
C GLY A 66 -10.09 -13.67 4.12
N ARG A 67 -9.34 -13.82 3.02
CA ARG A 67 -8.54 -15.02 2.74
C ARG A 67 -7.11 -14.62 2.38
N GLU A 68 -6.13 -15.34 2.90
CA GLU A 68 -4.75 -15.20 2.43
C GLU A 68 -4.69 -15.64 0.97
N ILE A 69 -4.20 -14.76 0.10
CA ILE A 69 -3.95 -15.06 -1.32
C ILE A 69 -2.47 -15.16 -1.64
N SER A 70 -1.59 -14.62 -0.78
CA SER A 70 -0.14 -14.74 -0.90
C SER A 70 0.57 -14.61 0.45
N SER A 71 1.71 -15.30 0.57
CA SER A 71 2.64 -15.24 1.70
C SER A 71 4.06 -15.30 1.17
N ALA A 72 4.50 -14.22 0.53
CA ALA A 72 5.81 -14.14 -0.11
C ALA A 72 6.92 -13.84 0.92
N GLN A 73 8.05 -14.54 0.82
CA GLN A 73 9.25 -14.20 1.60
C GLN A 73 10.01 -13.07 0.92
N ILE A 74 10.10 -11.92 1.58
CA ILE A 74 10.79 -10.73 1.06
C ILE A 74 11.74 -10.22 2.14
N ASN A 75 13.05 -10.26 1.85
CA ASN A 75 14.10 -9.88 2.80
C ASN A 75 14.01 -10.64 4.15
N GLY A 76 13.79 -11.95 4.09
CA GLY A 76 13.81 -12.84 5.28
C GLY A 76 12.58 -12.78 6.17
N ARG A 77 11.48 -12.16 5.71
CA ARG A 77 10.21 -12.09 6.42
C ARG A 77 9.02 -12.30 5.48
N PRO A 78 7.91 -12.84 5.97
CA PRO A 78 6.68 -12.94 5.18
C PRO A 78 6.07 -11.56 4.98
N ILE A 79 5.59 -11.32 3.76
CA ILE A 79 4.60 -10.29 3.45
C ILE A 79 3.32 -11.03 3.08
N ILE A 80 2.30 -10.86 3.92
CA ILE A 80 1.01 -11.51 3.76
C ILE A 80 0.12 -10.60 2.92
N VAL A 81 -0.60 -11.18 1.97
CA VAL A 81 -1.66 -10.50 1.23
C VAL A 81 -2.98 -11.20 1.53
N ILE A 82 -3.94 -10.43 2.04
CA ILE A 82 -5.29 -10.91 2.35
C ILE A 82 -6.26 -10.21 1.42
N GLU A 83 -7.02 -10.98 0.64
CA GLU A 83 -8.18 -10.46 -0.08
C GLU A 83 -9.37 -10.40 0.90
N PHE A 84 -9.99 -9.22 1.04
CA PHE A 84 -11.14 -9.07 1.92
C PHE A 84 -12.36 -9.80 1.36
N THR A 85 -13.17 -10.38 2.25
CA THR A 85 -14.48 -10.95 1.88
C THR A 85 -15.44 -9.84 1.45
N VAL A 86 -15.38 -8.71 2.14
CA VAL A 86 -16.07 -7.46 1.80
C VAL A 86 -15.01 -6.36 1.69
N PRO A 87 -14.80 -5.75 0.51
CA PRO A 87 -13.83 -4.68 0.35
C PRO A 87 -14.02 -3.54 1.36
N LEU A 88 -12.90 -2.96 1.81
CA LEU A 88 -12.96 -1.78 2.65
C LEU A 88 -13.39 -0.59 1.82
N SER A 89 -14.47 0.08 2.24
CA SER A 89 -14.97 1.28 1.56
C SER A 89 -14.45 2.53 2.26
N ALA A 90 -13.89 3.46 1.51
CA ALA A 90 -13.49 4.77 2.00
C ALA A 90 -13.66 5.84 0.91
N ASN A 91 -14.53 6.82 1.16
CA ASN A 91 -15.00 7.78 0.15
C ASN A 91 -15.58 7.03 -1.07
N SER A 92 -15.08 7.32 -2.28
CA SER A 92 -15.45 6.64 -3.53
C SER A 92 -14.63 5.38 -3.80
N TRP A 93 -13.64 5.06 -2.97
CA TRP A 93 -12.76 3.91 -3.19
C TRP A 93 -13.28 2.67 -2.49
N SER A 94 -13.10 1.55 -3.18
CA SER A 94 -13.27 0.20 -2.67
C SER A 94 -11.90 -0.48 -2.72
N ILE A 95 -11.36 -0.84 -1.57
CA ILE A 95 -10.03 -1.43 -1.41
C ILE A 95 -10.19 -2.94 -1.20
N GLU A 96 -9.64 -3.73 -2.12
CA GLU A 96 -9.90 -5.18 -2.17
C GLU A 96 -8.93 -6.01 -1.32
N CYS A 97 -7.73 -5.49 -1.04
CA CYS A 97 -6.68 -6.26 -0.40
C CYS A 97 -6.01 -5.52 0.76
N LEU A 98 -5.58 -6.29 1.76
CA LEU A 98 -4.64 -5.90 2.80
C LEU A 98 -3.26 -6.45 2.48
N GLU A 99 -2.25 -5.59 2.50
CA GLU A 99 -0.85 -6.00 2.64
C GLU A 99 -0.45 -5.93 4.13
N LEU A 100 -0.02 -7.05 4.70
CA LEU A 100 0.52 -7.14 6.05
C LEU A 100 1.97 -7.66 6.01
N PRO A 101 2.95 -6.75 5.85
CA PRO A 101 4.35 -7.09 6.02
C PRO A 101 4.65 -7.36 7.48
N TYR A 102 5.23 -8.53 7.79
CA TYR A 102 5.76 -8.77 9.13
C TYR A 102 6.89 -7.77 9.44
N PRO A 103 7.23 -7.53 10.73
CA PRO A 103 8.30 -6.61 11.08
C PRO A 103 9.65 -7.01 10.45
N ALA A 104 10.43 -6.02 10.01
CA ALA A 104 11.80 -6.26 9.56
C ALA A 104 12.74 -6.07 10.74
N GLU A 105 13.76 -6.92 10.83
CA GLU A 105 14.80 -6.78 11.84
C GLU A 105 15.49 -5.41 11.71
N GLY A 106 15.70 -4.74 12.84
CA GLY A 106 16.33 -3.42 12.91
C GLY A 106 15.50 -2.25 12.35
N LYS A 107 14.26 -2.48 11.88
CA LYS A 107 13.40 -1.42 11.35
C LYS A 107 12.16 -1.22 12.22
N ILE A 108 12.03 -0.01 12.76
CA ILE A 108 10.88 0.43 13.55
C ILE A 108 10.17 1.55 12.82
N TYR A 109 8.85 1.41 12.68
CA TYR A 109 7.97 2.44 12.16
C TYR A 109 7.49 3.33 13.32
N PRO A 110 7.48 4.68 13.17
CA PRO A 110 7.03 5.58 14.22
C PRO A 110 5.58 5.33 14.67
N GLU A 111 4.73 4.91 13.73
CA GLU A 111 3.34 4.56 13.98
C GLU A 111 3.08 3.10 13.58
N GLN A 112 2.23 2.40 14.34
CA GLN A 112 1.72 1.08 14.00
C GLN A 112 0.23 1.21 13.66
N SER A 113 -0.09 1.30 12.37
CA SER A 113 -1.44 1.48 11.85
C SER A 113 -1.42 1.29 10.33
N TRP A 114 -2.46 1.75 9.63
CA TRP A 114 -2.41 2.04 8.20
C TRP A 114 -1.22 2.94 7.87
N GLU A 115 -0.45 2.60 6.85
CA GLU A 115 0.74 3.38 6.46
C GLU A 115 0.67 3.89 5.03
N HIS A 116 0.21 3.06 4.10
CA HIS A 116 0.10 3.45 2.70
C HIS A 116 -1.08 2.78 1.99
N VAL A 117 -1.47 3.39 0.86
CA VAL A 117 -2.40 2.84 -0.12
C VAL A 117 -1.71 2.80 -1.46
N GLU A 118 -1.97 1.75 -2.22
CA GLU A 118 -1.50 1.62 -3.58
C GLU A 118 -2.66 1.71 -4.57
N PHE A 119 -2.42 2.39 -5.70
CA PHE A 119 -3.39 2.56 -6.76
C PHE A 119 -2.86 2.02 -8.08
N VAL A 120 -3.74 1.38 -8.84
CA VAL A 120 -3.41 0.93 -10.19
C VAL A 120 -3.49 2.10 -11.16
N VAL A 121 -2.37 2.36 -11.84
CA VAL A 121 -2.29 3.27 -12.99
C VAL A 121 -1.67 2.47 -14.15
N PRO A 122 -2.48 1.95 -15.09
CA PRO A 122 -1.99 1.03 -16.12
C PRO A 122 -0.85 1.62 -16.95
N SER A 123 0.17 0.80 -17.21
CA SER A 123 1.33 1.13 -18.04
C SER A 123 2.01 -0.15 -18.51
N GLU A 124 2.68 -0.09 -19.67
CA GLU A 124 3.51 -1.17 -20.20
C GLU A 124 4.99 -1.03 -19.77
N ALA A 125 5.32 0.00 -18.98
CA ALA A 125 6.68 0.26 -18.55
C ALA A 125 7.21 -0.89 -17.68
N GLN A 126 8.44 -1.33 -18.00
CA GLN A 126 9.11 -2.41 -17.28
C GLN A 126 10.10 -1.91 -16.22
N THR A 127 10.41 -0.60 -16.22
CA THR A 127 11.36 0.00 -15.26
C THR A 127 10.69 1.14 -14.51
N ALA A 128 11.12 1.37 -13.26
CA ALA A 128 10.56 2.45 -12.44
C ALA A 128 10.77 3.84 -13.07
N GLN A 129 11.86 4.03 -13.82
CA GLN A 129 12.13 5.30 -14.50
C GLN A 129 11.19 5.51 -15.69
N ALA A 130 10.97 4.49 -16.52
CA ALA A 130 10.01 4.56 -17.62
C ALA A 130 8.59 4.76 -17.09
N TYR A 131 8.22 4.03 -16.04
CA TYR A 131 6.91 4.15 -15.41
C TYR A 131 6.68 5.54 -14.82
N LEU A 132 7.71 6.16 -14.23
CA LEU A 132 7.63 7.55 -13.81
C LEU A 132 7.32 8.49 -14.99
N GLN A 133 7.94 8.29 -16.17
CA GLN A 133 7.62 9.13 -17.34
C GLN A 133 6.17 8.97 -17.79
N ASP A 134 5.62 7.76 -17.73
CA ASP A 134 4.21 7.50 -18.02
C ASP A 134 3.31 8.21 -17.00
N ILE A 135 3.59 8.07 -15.70
CA ILE A 135 2.86 8.78 -14.63
C ILE A 135 2.86 10.30 -14.86
N LEU A 136 4.02 10.88 -15.20
CA LEU A 136 4.13 12.32 -15.48
C LEU A 136 3.39 12.75 -16.75
N SER A 137 3.14 11.82 -17.67
CA SER A 137 2.36 12.05 -18.89
C SER A 137 0.86 11.95 -18.61
N VAL A 138 0.45 11.00 -17.77
CA VAL A 138 -0.94 10.82 -17.31
C VAL A 138 -1.39 11.97 -16.41
N TYR A 139 -0.49 12.51 -15.57
CA TYR A 139 -0.77 13.61 -14.66
C TYR A 139 0.10 14.85 -14.98
N PRO A 140 -0.25 15.67 -15.98
CA PRO A 140 0.55 16.83 -16.38
C PRO A 140 0.78 17.84 -15.25
N ARG A 141 -0.19 18.04 -14.35
CA ARG A 141 -0.01 18.96 -13.21
C ARG A 141 1.01 18.48 -12.19
N LEU A 142 1.11 17.16 -11.99
CA LEU A 142 2.19 16.57 -11.19
C LEU A 142 3.56 16.87 -11.83
N LYS A 143 3.63 16.80 -13.17
CA LYS A 143 4.85 17.16 -13.91
C LYS A 143 5.21 18.64 -13.76
N GLU A 144 4.22 19.53 -13.79
CA GLU A 144 4.42 20.97 -13.59
C GLU A 144 4.96 21.28 -12.19
N CYS A 145 4.46 20.63 -11.13
CA CYS A 145 4.91 20.86 -9.76
C CYS A 145 6.10 19.99 -9.32
N TRP A 146 6.59 19.08 -10.17
CA TRP A 146 7.54 18.02 -9.80
C TRP A 146 8.77 18.52 -9.03
N THR A 147 9.38 19.61 -9.48
CA THR A 147 10.59 20.19 -8.87
C THR A 147 10.34 20.86 -7.52
N THR A 148 9.07 21.07 -7.14
CA THR A 148 8.66 21.70 -5.87
C THR A 148 8.18 20.70 -4.83
N LEU A 149 8.06 19.41 -5.18
CA LEU A 149 7.56 18.39 -4.25
C LEU A 149 8.41 18.28 -2.98
N ASP A 150 9.74 18.30 -3.12
CA ASP A 150 10.66 18.22 -1.98
C ASP A 150 10.51 19.44 -1.03
N THR A 151 10.31 20.64 -1.58
CA THR A 151 10.10 21.84 -0.76
C THR A 151 8.72 21.85 -0.07
N GLN A 152 7.78 21.05 -0.58
CA GLN A 152 6.50 20.76 0.07
C GLN A 152 6.57 19.57 1.05
N GLY A 153 7.76 18.99 1.24
CA GLY A 153 8.02 17.87 2.15
C GLY A 153 7.61 16.50 1.60
N VAL A 154 7.36 16.39 0.29
CA VAL A 154 7.02 15.13 -0.38
C VAL A 154 8.30 14.43 -0.81
N GLN A 155 8.52 13.24 -0.28
CA GLN A 155 9.61 12.37 -0.70
C GLN A 155 9.15 11.41 -1.79
N VAL A 156 9.85 11.40 -2.91
CA VAL A 156 9.58 10.48 -4.02
C VAL A 156 10.58 9.33 -4.00
N LYS A 157 10.09 8.09 -4.12
CA LYS A 157 10.94 6.91 -4.27
C LYS A 157 10.47 6.05 -5.44
N LEU A 158 11.43 5.65 -6.26
CA LEU A 158 11.22 4.68 -7.33
C LEU A 158 11.67 3.29 -6.85
N SER A 159 10.90 2.26 -7.17
CA SER A 159 11.26 0.87 -6.93
C SER A 159 10.68 -0.06 -7.98
N SER A 160 11.27 -1.23 -8.14
CA SER A 160 10.71 -2.35 -8.88
C SER A 160 10.88 -3.57 -7.97
N PRO A 161 9.91 -3.84 -7.06
CA PRO A 161 10.00 -4.96 -6.14
C PRO A 161 10.15 -6.27 -6.91
N LYS A 162 11.12 -7.10 -6.54
CA LYS A 162 11.32 -8.42 -7.15
C LYS A 162 10.98 -9.50 -6.15
N GLY A 163 9.87 -10.20 -6.38
CA GLY A 163 9.55 -11.45 -5.68
C GLY A 163 10.38 -12.62 -6.22
N GLU A 164 10.59 -13.67 -5.43
CA GLU A 164 11.33 -14.86 -5.88
C GLU A 164 10.70 -15.54 -7.11
N GLY A 165 9.40 -15.34 -7.34
CA GLY A 165 8.64 -15.86 -8.48
C GLY A 165 8.18 -14.82 -9.49
N GLU A 166 8.72 -13.58 -9.46
CA GLU A 166 8.24 -12.45 -10.26
C GLU A 166 8.15 -12.81 -11.76
N ARG A 167 6.94 -12.69 -12.33
CA ARG A 167 6.68 -12.86 -13.77
C ARG A 167 6.21 -11.59 -14.46
N LEU A 168 5.69 -10.64 -13.69
CA LEU A 168 5.24 -9.33 -14.14
C LEU A 168 6.08 -8.27 -13.45
N HIS A 169 6.68 -7.40 -14.25
CA HIS A 169 7.35 -6.22 -13.72
C HIS A 169 6.32 -5.31 -13.05
N ASN A 170 6.54 -4.99 -11.78
CA ASN A 170 5.68 -4.07 -11.04
C ASN A 170 6.43 -2.80 -10.62
N PRO A 171 6.89 -1.96 -11.57
CA PRO A 171 7.52 -0.70 -11.21
C PRO A 171 6.56 0.17 -10.39
N THR A 172 7.11 0.84 -9.40
CA THR A 172 6.34 1.59 -8.41
C THR A 172 6.92 2.99 -8.27
N VAL A 173 6.03 3.99 -8.27
CA VAL A 173 6.35 5.36 -7.84
C VAL A 173 5.66 5.58 -6.50
N ALA A 174 6.45 5.85 -5.45
CA ALA A 174 5.95 6.11 -4.11
C ALA A 174 6.13 7.58 -3.74
N PHE A 175 5.06 8.20 -3.24
CA PHE A 175 5.02 9.56 -2.71
C PHE A 175 4.75 9.49 -1.22
N LYS A 176 5.71 9.92 -0.40
CA LYS A 176 5.59 9.93 1.05
C LYS A 176 5.53 11.35 1.58
N TRP A 177 4.55 11.63 2.45
CA TRP A 177 4.34 12.95 3.03
C TRP A 177 3.70 12.82 4.41
N GLN A 178 4.25 13.52 5.41
CA GLN A 178 3.71 13.60 6.78
C GLN A 178 3.20 12.26 7.38
N GLY A 179 3.97 11.20 7.19
CA GLY A 179 3.68 9.88 7.76
C GLY A 179 2.72 9.01 6.95
N VAL A 180 2.16 9.51 5.83
CA VAL A 180 1.39 8.70 4.88
C VAL A 180 2.13 8.52 3.56
N CYS A 181 1.73 7.52 2.78
CA CYS A 181 2.32 7.26 1.48
C CYS A 181 1.26 6.80 0.47
N ILE A 182 1.35 7.32 -0.75
CA ILE A 182 0.63 6.83 -1.93
C ILE A 182 1.66 6.10 -2.79
N LYS A 183 1.34 4.90 -3.26
CA LYS A 183 2.11 4.26 -4.33
C LYS A 183 1.24 4.08 -5.56
N LEU A 184 1.86 4.26 -6.72
CA LEU A 184 1.26 3.95 -8.02
C LEU A 184 2.03 2.78 -8.61
N HIS A 185 1.31 1.85 -9.25
CA HIS A 185 1.90 0.68 -9.92
C HIS A 185 0.97 0.19 -11.06
N PRO A 186 1.50 -0.51 -12.08
CA PRO A 186 0.73 -0.82 -13.30
C PRO A 186 -0.22 -2.01 -13.18
N HIS A 187 0.00 -2.91 -12.23
CA HIS A 187 -0.76 -4.16 -12.10
C HIS A 187 -1.34 -4.29 -10.70
N SER A 188 -2.58 -4.74 -10.59
CA SER A 188 -3.19 -5.03 -9.30
C SER A 188 -2.44 -6.14 -8.57
N LEU A 189 -2.47 -6.12 -7.24
CA LEU A 189 -1.81 -7.13 -6.42
C LEU A 189 -2.40 -8.53 -6.69
N LYS A 190 -3.69 -8.61 -7.00
CA LYS A 190 -4.36 -9.85 -7.43
C LYS A 190 -3.79 -10.40 -8.75
N GLU A 191 -3.50 -9.54 -9.73
CA GLU A 191 -2.84 -9.93 -10.97
C GLU A 191 -1.40 -10.40 -10.74
N ILE A 192 -0.65 -9.71 -9.89
CA ILE A 192 0.71 -10.11 -9.50
C ILE A 192 0.68 -11.50 -8.86
N VAL A 193 -0.15 -11.71 -7.83
CA VAL A 193 -0.28 -13.00 -7.15
C VAL A 193 -0.71 -14.11 -8.10
N LYS A 194 -1.68 -13.85 -8.98
CA LYS A 194 -2.12 -14.82 -10.01
C LYS A 194 -0.99 -15.17 -10.98
N SER A 195 -0.13 -14.21 -11.33
CA SER A 195 1.00 -14.45 -12.23
C SER A 195 2.06 -15.37 -11.61
N GLU A 196 2.20 -15.34 -10.28
CA GLU A 196 3.18 -16.14 -9.53
C GLU A 196 2.70 -17.56 -9.25
N GLN A 197 1.38 -17.76 -9.08
CA GLN A 197 0.75 -19.06 -8.93
C GLN A 197 0.85 -19.86 -10.25
N ARG A 198 1.22 -21.15 -10.15
CA ARG A 198 1.21 -22.11 -11.26
C ARG A 198 -0.06 -22.92 -11.23
#